data_AF-A0A925VXM6-F1
#
_entry.id   AF-A0A925VXM6-F1
#
_cell.length_a   1.000
_cell.length_b   1.000
_cell.length_c   1.000
_cell.angle_alpha   90.00
_cell.angle_beta   90.00
_cell.angle_gamma   90.00
#
_symmetry.space_group_name_H-M   'P 1'
#
loop_
_entity.id
_entity.type
_entity.pdbx_description
1 polymer ?
#
loop_
_entity_poly.entity_id
_entity_poly.type
_entity_poly.pdbx_seq_one_letter_code
_entity_poly.pdbx_strand_id
1 'polypeptide(L)'
;MSSTESELELERERLLAELLADEGFDEPAGIGPRNAAEPVPVTFAQEVLWLLDRSTPGLSAYNTPLARRIRGPLDIQALERALTVLAERHEALRTVFDASGDGATQVVLPTAQVTLSVHDVSSEALATREDAAINALRAIADTP
;
A
#
# COMPACT_ATOMS: atom_id res chain seq x y z
N MET A 1 -2.56 -32.75 46.84
CA MET A 1 -1.63 -32.52 45.71
C MET A 1 -2.11 -31.41 44.76
N SER A 2 -3.35 -30.91 44.86
CA SER A 2 -3.89 -29.85 43.98
C SER A 2 -3.62 -28.41 44.47
N SER A 3 -3.28 -28.20 45.75
CA SER A 3 -3.11 -26.86 46.33
C SER A 3 -1.77 -26.21 46.01
N THR A 4 -0.68 -26.98 45.98
CA THR A 4 0.67 -26.49 45.68
C THR A 4 0.88 -26.15 44.20
N GLU A 5 0.18 -26.83 43.30
CA GLU A 5 0.24 -26.55 41.86
C GLU A 5 -0.48 -25.23 41.53
N SER A 6 -1.60 -24.97 42.21
CA SER A 6 -2.34 -23.69 42.11
C SER A 6 -1.56 -22.51 42.71
N GLU A 7 -0.81 -22.71 43.81
CA GLU A 7 0.04 -21.68 44.40
C GLU A 7 1.22 -21.31 43.49
N LEU A 8 1.82 -22.31 42.83
CA LEU A 8 2.93 -22.10 41.89
C LEU A 8 2.47 -21.39 40.61
N GLU A 9 1.25 -21.68 40.13
CA GLU A 9 0.68 -21.03 38.96
C GLU A 9 0.36 -19.56 39.22
N LEU A 10 -0.19 -19.24 40.40
CA LEU A 10 -0.42 -17.87 40.85
C LEU A 10 0.87 -17.07 41.04
N GLU A 11 1.90 -17.69 41.62
CA GLU A 11 3.20 -17.03 41.81
C GLU A 11 3.92 -16.79 40.46
N ARG A 12 3.75 -17.72 39.50
CA ARG A 12 4.25 -17.53 38.14
C ARG A 12 3.56 -16.36 37.46
N GLU A 13 2.24 -16.23 37.56
CA GLU A 13 1.49 -15.10 36.99
C GLU A 13 1.90 -13.77 37.63
N ARG A 14 2.09 -13.75 38.95
CA ARG A 14 2.57 -12.57 39.68
C ARG A 14 3.96 -12.11 39.20
N LEU A 15 4.90 -13.05 39.11
CA LEU A 15 6.27 -12.75 38.66
C LEU A 15 6.31 -12.35 37.18
N LEU A 16 5.45 -12.93 36.34
CA LEU A 16 5.34 -12.55 34.93
C LEU A 16 4.80 -11.12 34.78
N ALA A 17 3.79 -10.75 35.56
CA ALA A 17 3.24 -9.40 35.58
C ALA A 17 4.28 -8.37 36.09
N GLU A 18 5.06 -8.73 37.10
CA GLU A 18 6.14 -7.89 37.64
C GLU A 18 7.27 -7.67 36.61
N LEU A 19 7.68 -8.72 35.89
CA LEU A 19 8.67 -8.64 34.81
C LEU A 19 8.17 -7.78 33.63
N LEU A 20 6.91 -7.94 33.24
CA LEU A 20 6.32 -7.17 32.14
C LEU A 20 6.22 -5.68 32.50
N ALA A 21 5.87 -5.35 33.74
CA ALA A 21 5.79 -3.98 34.21
C ALA A 21 7.17 -3.29 34.28
N ASP A 22 8.22 -4.00 34.71
CA ASP A 22 9.59 -3.46 34.82
C ASP A 22 10.23 -3.23 33.44
N GLU A 23 9.88 -4.06 32.45
CA GLU A 23 10.29 -3.92 31.04
C GLU A 23 9.43 -2.88 30.26
N GLY A 24 8.44 -2.25 30.89
CA GLY A 24 7.56 -1.25 30.26
C GLY A 24 6.52 -1.83 29.29
N PHE A 25 6.23 -3.13 29.39
CA PHE A 25 5.09 -3.75 28.70
C PHE A 25 3.82 -3.53 29.52
N ASP A 26 3.10 -2.44 29.26
CA ASP A 26 1.68 -2.34 29.64
C ASP A 26 0.90 -3.52 29.04
N GLU A 27 -0.22 -3.92 29.68
CA GLU A 27 -1.19 -4.83 29.05
C GLU A 27 -1.42 -4.36 27.60
N PRO A 28 -1.34 -5.24 26.59
CA PRO A 28 -1.38 -4.81 25.21
C PRO A 28 -2.71 -4.11 24.97
N ALA A 29 -2.68 -2.78 24.91
CA ALA A 29 -3.81 -1.99 24.51
C ALA A 29 -4.28 -2.55 23.16
N GLY A 30 -5.54 -3.00 23.11
CA GLY A 30 -6.09 -3.58 21.89
C GLY A 30 -5.77 -2.69 20.70
N ILE A 31 -5.44 -3.29 19.55
CA ILE A 31 -5.05 -2.54 18.35
C ILE A 31 -6.19 -1.60 17.97
N GLY A 32 -6.05 -0.33 18.34
CA GLY A 32 -7.03 0.71 18.08
C GLY A 32 -7.06 1.06 16.58
N PRO A 33 -8.16 1.66 16.10
CA PRO A 33 -8.19 2.20 14.76
C PRO A 33 -7.08 3.24 14.61
N ARG A 34 -6.28 3.10 13.55
CA ARG A 34 -5.20 4.03 13.21
C ARG A 34 -5.77 5.44 12.98
N ASN A 35 -5.11 6.46 13.52
CA ASN A 35 -5.37 7.84 13.12
C ASN A 35 -4.80 8.07 11.72
N ALA A 36 -5.67 8.24 10.72
CA ALA A 36 -5.25 8.37 9.33
C ALA A 36 -4.37 9.62 9.04
N ALA A 37 -4.41 10.63 9.92
CA ALA A 37 -3.68 11.88 9.76
C ALA A 37 -2.24 11.85 10.30
N GLU A 38 -1.84 10.80 11.03
CA GLU A 38 -0.49 10.71 11.59
C GLU A 38 0.48 10.08 10.59
N PRO A 39 1.66 10.69 10.37
CA PRO A 39 2.72 10.09 9.54
C PRO A 39 3.11 8.72 10.11
N VAL A 40 3.09 7.70 9.25
CA VAL A 40 3.47 6.33 9.64
C VAL A 40 4.85 6.02 9.11
N PRO A 41 5.77 5.46 9.91
CA PRO A 41 7.04 4.96 9.39
C PRO A 41 6.81 3.97 8.22
N VAL A 42 7.72 3.98 7.26
CA VAL A 42 7.73 2.92 6.25
C VAL A 42 8.06 1.57 6.90
N THR A 43 7.51 0.50 6.35
CA THR A 43 8.02 -0.85 6.65
C THR A 43 9.43 -1.02 6.10
N PHE A 44 10.20 -1.96 6.65
CA PHE A 44 11.55 -2.26 6.17
C PHE A 44 11.59 -2.55 4.64
N ALA A 45 10.63 -3.31 4.13
CA ALA A 45 10.56 -3.61 2.70
C ALA A 45 10.29 -2.35 1.85
N GLN A 46 9.43 -1.45 2.33
CA GLN A 46 9.17 -0.17 1.67
C GLN A 46 10.39 0.76 1.74
N GLU A 47 11.14 0.76 2.85
CA GLU A 47 12.39 1.52 3.00
C GLU A 47 13.44 1.06 1.99
N VAL A 48 13.60 -0.25 1.79
CA VAL A 48 14.50 -0.79 0.76
C VAL A 48 14.09 -0.34 -0.64
N LEU A 49 12.80 -0.41 -0.98
CA LEU A 49 12.31 0.05 -2.28
C LEU A 49 12.51 1.56 -2.47
N TRP A 50 12.24 2.36 -1.43
CA TRP A 50 12.48 3.80 -1.45
C TRP A 50 13.96 4.13 -1.63
N LEU A 51 14.87 3.45 -0.93
CA LEU A 51 16.30 3.65 -1.09
C LEU A 51 16.78 3.29 -2.50
N LEU A 52 16.23 2.21 -3.07
CA LEU A 52 16.55 1.78 -4.43
C LEU A 52 16.11 2.83 -5.47
N ASP A 53 14.88 3.33 -5.35
CA ASP A 53 14.36 4.43 -6.18
C ASP A 53 15.25 5.68 -6.12
N ARG A 54 15.67 6.07 -4.91
CA ARG A 54 16.59 7.21 -4.69
C ARG A 54 17.99 6.99 -5.26
N SER A 55 18.49 5.76 -5.20
CA SER A 55 19.85 5.41 -5.64
C SER A 55 19.99 5.35 -7.17
N THR A 56 18.89 5.01 -7.86
CA THR A 56 18.86 4.87 -9.32
C THR A 56 17.63 5.60 -9.87
N PRO A 57 17.68 6.95 -9.98
CA PRO A 57 16.56 7.72 -10.51
C PRO A 57 16.21 7.24 -11.92
N GLY A 58 14.93 7.00 -12.18
CA GLY A 58 14.48 6.48 -13.47
C GLY A 58 14.29 4.95 -13.51
N LEU A 59 14.54 4.23 -12.42
CA LEU A 59 14.37 2.78 -12.37
C LEU A 59 12.89 2.38 -12.27
N SER A 60 12.31 1.95 -13.39
CA SER A 60 10.94 1.42 -13.45
C SER A 60 10.79 -0.05 -13.04
N ALA A 61 11.87 -0.70 -12.59
CA ALA A 61 11.90 -2.16 -12.35
C ALA A 61 10.88 -2.65 -11.31
N TYR A 62 10.36 -1.76 -10.47
CA TYR A 62 9.36 -2.05 -9.45
C TYR A 62 7.93 -1.69 -9.85
N ASN A 63 7.72 -1.14 -11.05
CA ASN A 63 6.40 -0.94 -11.62
C ASN A 63 5.82 -2.30 -12.04
N THR A 64 4.58 -2.59 -11.61
CA THR A 64 3.87 -3.85 -11.92
C THR A 64 2.65 -3.57 -12.81
N PRO A 65 2.83 -3.34 -14.12
CA PRO A 65 1.72 -3.03 -15.01
C PRO A 65 0.81 -4.23 -15.25
N LEU A 66 -0.48 -3.96 -15.47
CA LEU A 66 -1.50 -4.97 -15.76
C LEU A 66 -2.41 -4.53 -16.91
N ALA A 67 -2.62 -5.40 -17.90
CA ALA A 67 -3.60 -5.21 -18.96
C ALA A 67 -4.82 -6.12 -18.77
N ARG A 68 -6.01 -5.61 -19.10
CA ARG A 68 -7.24 -6.40 -19.20
C ARG A 68 -8.03 -6.02 -20.45
N ARG A 69 -8.49 -7.03 -21.19
CA ARG A 69 -9.33 -6.84 -22.38
C ARG A 69 -10.79 -6.81 -21.96
N ILE A 70 -11.45 -5.69 -22.26
CA ILE A 70 -12.91 -5.53 -22.09
C ILE A 70 -13.55 -5.65 -23.47
N ARG A 71 -14.67 -6.38 -23.56
CA ARG A 71 -15.45 -6.52 -24.80
C ARG A 71 -16.78 -5.81 -24.63
N GLY A 72 -17.16 -5.01 -25.62
CA GLY A 72 -18.38 -4.21 -25.60
C GLY A 72 -18.11 -2.73 -25.37
N PRO A 73 -19.17 -1.91 -25.26
CA PRO A 73 -19.02 -0.50 -24.96
C PRO A 73 -18.43 -0.31 -23.56
N LEU A 74 -17.45 0.58 -23.44
CA LEU A 74 -16.86 0.99 -22.17
C LEU A 74 -17.30 2.42 -21.86
N ASP A 75 -18.04 2.60 -20.77
CA ASP A 75 -18.32 3.92 -20.22
C ASP A 75 -17.13 4.38 -19.37
N ILE A 76 -16.33 5.28 -19.94
CA ILE A 76 -15.11 5.81 -19.30
C ILE A 76 -15.45 6.56 -18.01
N GLN A 77 -16.52 7.35 -18.00
CA GLN A 77 -16.91 8.12 -16.82
C GLN A 77 -17.38 7.21 -15.69
N ALA A 78 -18.09 6.12 -16.01
CA ALA A 78 -18.47 5.12 -15.02
C ALA A 78 -17.24 4.42 -14.43
N LEU A 79 -16.25 4.10 -15.26
CA LEU A 79 -15.01 3.47 -14.80
C LEU A 79 -14.18 4.41 -13.91
N GLU A 80 -14.03 5.68 -14.28
CA GLU A 80 -13.36 6.71 -13.46
C GLU A 80 -14.02 6.86 -12.08
N ARG A 81 -15.36 6.93 -12.04
CA ARG A 81 -16.10 6.97 -10.77
C ARG A 81 -15.87 5.72 -9.93
N ALA A 82 -15.90 4.54 -10.55
CA ALA A 82 -15.67 3.28 -9.84
C ALA A 82 -14.24 3.20 -9.25
N LEU A 83 -13.23 3.59 -10.02
CA LEU A 83 -11.84 3.62 -9.57
C LEU A 83 -11.61 4.67 -8.46
N THR A 84 -12.26 5.84 -8.57
CA THR A 84 -12.24 6.87 -7.53
C THR A 84 -12.81 6.35 -6.21
N VAL A 85 -13.98 5.68 -6.24
CA VAL A 85 -14.58 5.06 -5.04
C VAL A 85 -13.67 3.97 -4.45
N LEU A 86 -12.99 3.18 -5.29
CA LEU A 86 -12.02 2.20 -4.81
C LEU A 86 -10.83 2.89 -4.13
N ALA A 87 -10.30 3.96 -4.71
CA ALA A 87 -9.19 4.70 -4.11
C ALA A 87 -9.60 5.34 -2.77
N GLU A 88 -10.78 5.94 -2.68
CA GLU A 88 -11.33 6.48 -1.42
C GLU A 88 -11.42 5.40 -0.33
N ARG A 89 -11.92 4.21 -0.69
CA ARG A 89 -12.07 3.08 0.23
C ARG A 89 -10.74 2.49 0.70
N HIS A 90 -9.71 2.49 -0.16
CA HIS A 90 -8.44 1.78 0.10
C HIS A 90 -7.29 2.76 0.32
N GLU A 91 -6.85 2.93 1.58
CA GLU A 91 -5.77 3.86 1.93
C GLU A 91 -4.49 3.63 1.12
N ALA A 92 -4.14 2.37 0.85
CA ALA A 92 -2.95 2.00 0.08
C ALA A 92 -2.92 2.61 -1.33
N LEU A 93 -4.07 2.89 -1.95
CA LEU A 93 -4.16 3.55 -3.26
C LEU A 93 -4.00 5.08 -3.17
N ARG A 94 -3.97 5.62 -1.95
CA ARG A 94 -3.84 7.05 -1.64
C ARG A 94 -2.55 7.37 -0.87
N THR A 95 -1.72 6.37 -0.62
CA THR A 95 -0.47 6.54 0.14
C THR A 95 0.61 7.10 -0.78
N VAL A 96 1.25 8.18 -0.32
CA VAL A 96 2.48 8.72 -0.89
C VAL A 96 3.60 8.59 0.14
N PHE A 97 4.85 8.58 -0.33
CA PHE A 97 6.03 8.55 0.53
C PHE A 97 6.65 9.94 0.59
N ASP A 98 6.59 10.58 1.76
CA ASP A 98 7.27 11.85 2.00
C ASP A 98 8.69 11.60 2.53
N ALA A 99 9.66 12.26 1.89
CA ALA A 99 11.09 12.15 2.18
C ALA A 99 11.68 13.48 2.70
N SER A 100 10.85 14.36 3.26
CA SER A 100 11.26 15.67 3.77
C SER A 100 12.11 15.63 5.05
N GLY A 101 12.16 14.49 5.77
CA GLY A 101 12.92 14.29 7.00
C GLY A 101 14.05 13.25 6.89
N ASP A 102 14.48 12.69 8.03
CA ASP A 102 15.59 11.70 8.13
C ASP A 102 15.25 10.29 7.57
N GLY A 103 14.18 10.18 6.77
CA GLY A 103 13.72 8.93 6.18
C GLY A 103 12.38 9.09 5.48
N ALA A 104 11.92 8.02 4.84
CA ALA A 104 10.60 7.99 4.22
C ALA A 104 9.49 7.79 5.26
N THR A 105 8.42 8.56 5.12
CA THR A 105 7.18 8.36 5.88
C THR A 105 6.01 8.15 4.94
N GLN A 106 5.04 7.33 5.37
CA GLN A 106 3.81 7.09 4.64
C GLN A 106 2.80 8.17 5.01
N VAL A 107 2.34 8.89 4.00
CA VAL A 107 1.29 9.90 4.11
C VAL A 107 0.10 9.45 3.29
N VAL A 108 -1.05 9.31 3.95
CA VAL A 108 -2.29 8.92 3.29
C VAL A 108 -3.06 10.16 2.86
N LEU A 109 -3.18 10.38 1.55
CA LEU A 109 -3.92 11.53 1.02
C LEU A 109 -5.42 11.41 1.35
N PRO A 110 -6.11 12.50 1.74
CA PRO A 110 -7.49 12.45 2.20
C PRO A 110 -8.48 12.06 1.09
N THR A 111 -8.13 12.37 -0.16
CA THR A 111 -8.95 12.11 -1.35
C THR A 111 -8.06 11.68 -2.49
N ALA A 112 -8.58 10.84 -3.38
CA ALA A 112 -7.90 10.45 -4.62
C ALA A 112 -8.91 10.47 -5.76
N GLN A 113 -8.72 11.37 -6.72
CA GLN A 113 -9.54 11.42 -7.93
C GLN A 113 -8.80 10.73 -9.07
N VAL A 114 -9.42 9.72 -9.67
CA VAL A 114 -8.83 8.96 -10.78
C VAL A 114 -9.36 9.53 -12.10
N THR A 115 -8.44 9.93 -12.98
CA THR A 115 -8.73 10.34 -14.37
C THR A 115 -8.03 9.36 -15.30
N LEU A 116 -8.73 8.89 -16.34
CA LEU A 116 -8.20 7.90 -17.28
C LEU A 116 -7.71 8.57 -18.57
N SER A 117 -6.44 8.36 -18.91
CA SER A 117 -5.90 8.69 -20.21
C SER A 117 -6.41 7.71 -21.27
N VAL A 118 -7.08 8.23 -22.31
CA VAL A 118 -7.60 7.42 -23.41
C VAL A 118 -6.66 7.49 -24.60
N HIS A 119 -6.14 6.34 -25.01
CA HIS A 119 -5.35 6.18 -26.23
C HIS A 119 -6.18 5.44 -27.28
N ASP A 120 -6.68 6.15 -28.28
CA ASP A 120 -7.48 5.57 -29.36
C ASP A 120 -6.57 4.93 -30.42
N VAL A 121 -6.65 3.60 -30.54
CA VAL A 121 -5.95 2.81 -31.57
C VAL A 121 -6.89 2.32 -32.66
N SER A 122 -8.10 2.89 -32.77
CA SER A 122 -9.09 2.50 -33.78
C SER A 122 -8.65 2.80 -35.21
N SER A 123 -7.71 3.73 -35.42
CA SER A 123 -7.09 3.97 -36.73
C SER A 123 -6.09 2.89 -37.14
N GLU A 124 -5.57 2.11 -36.19
CA GLU A 124 -4.64 1.01 -36.46
C GLU A 124 -5.36 -0.20 -37.07
N ALA A 125 -4.61 -1.01 -37.83
CA ALA A 125 -5.11 -2.28 -38.35
C ALA A 125 -5.51 -3.22 -37.20
N LEU A 126 -6.62 -3.95 -37.34
CA LEU A 126 -7.15 -4.81 -36.26
C LEU A 126 -6.10 -5.80 -35.73
N ALA A 127 -5.25 -6.32 -36.61
CA ALA A 127 -4.19 -7.27 -36.28
C ALA A 127 -3.07 -6.67 -35.40
N THR A 128 -2.87 -5.35 -35.41
CA THR A 128 -1.78 -4.68 -34.68
C THR A 128 -2.25 -3.90 -33.45
N ARG A 129 -3.56 -3.79 -33.23
CA ARG A 129 -4.13 -3.02 -32.10
C ARG A 129 -3.72 -3.55 -30.73
N GLU A 130 -3.68 -4.86 -30.55
CA GLU A 130 -3.28 -5.46 -29.26
C GLU A 130 -1.80 -5.19 -28.97
N ASP A 131 -0.94 -5.29 -29.98
CA ASP A 131 0.48 -4.94 -29.86
C ASP A 131 0.67 -3.44 -29.57
N ALA A 132 -0.08 -2.58 -30.26
CA ALA A 132 -0.06 -1.13 -30.01
C ALA A 132 -0.48 -0.80 -28.56
N ALA A 133 -1.53 -1.44 -28.06
CA ALA A 133 -1.99 -1.27 -26.68
C ALA A 133 -0.96 -1.78 -25.65
N ILE A 134 -0.32 -2.93 -25.90
CA ILE A 134 0.73 -3.48 -25.04
C ILE A 134 1.96 -2.56 -25.03
N ASN A 135 2.35 -2.01 -26.18
CA ASN A 135 3.46 -1.08 -26.27
C ASN A 135 3.17 0.23 -25.53
N ALA A 136 1.94 0.74 -25.62
CA ALA A 136 1.51 1.90 -24.83
C ALA A 136 1.58 1.62 -23.32
N LEU A 137 1.13 0.44 -22.86
CA LEU A 137 1.24 0.04 -21.45
C LEU A 137 2.70 -0.01 -20.98
N ARG A 138 3.60 -0.60 -21.79
CA ARG A 138 5.02 -0.67 -21.45
C ARG A 138 5.65 0.72 -21.35
N ALA A 139 5.36 1.62 -22.29
CA ALA A 139 5.87 2.99 -22.25
C ALA A 139 5.44 3.74 -20.96
N ILE A 140 4.19 3.55 -20.51
CA ILE A 140 3.71 4.11 -19.25
C ILE A 140 4.44 3.45 -18.07
N ALA A 141 4.57 2.13 -18.08
CA ALA A 141 5.24 1.39 -17.01
C ALA A 141 6.73 1.72 -16.89
N ASP A 142 7.38 2.11 -17.99
CA ASP A 142 8.78 2.51 -18.02
C ASP A 142 8.99 3.99 -17.65
N THR A 143 7.91 4.74 -17.43
CA THR A 143 8.00 6.11 -16.91
C THR A 143 8.21 6.05 -15.39
N PRO A 144 9.26 6.70 -14.85
CA PRO A 144 9.50 6.78 -13.42
C PRO A 144 8.52 7.70 -12.67
#